data_AF-A0A925M2C9-F1
#
_entry.id   AF-A0A925M2C9-F1
#
_cell.length_a   1.000
_cell.length_b   1.000
_cell.length_c   1.000
_cell.angle_alpha   90.00
_cell.angle_beta   90.00
_cell.angle_gamma   90.00
#
_symmetry.space_group_name_H-M   'P 1'
#
loop_
_entity.id
_entity.type
_entity.pdbx_description
1 polymer ?
#
loop_
_entity_poly.entity_id
_entity_poly.type
_entity_poly.pdbx_seq_one_letter_code
_entity_poly.pdbx_strand_id
1 'polypeptide(L)'
;MTVINIATDLPNSITTLEQIAAWSNLALRTIYPTLEAVEGVGINERVAQAGIFYVASSNYYRMLNRTSLLVSPDHLIGGAKMWTYVQEFGSTALPAGFKS
;
A
#
# COMPACT_ATOMS: atom_id res chain seq x y z
N MET A 1 3.33 9.09 10.29
CA MET A 1 3.00 7.76 9.74
C MET A 1 1.80 7.20 10.49
N THR A 2 0.85 6.50 9.85
CA THR A 2 0.07 5.48 10.57
C THR A 2 1.09 4.49 11.13
N VAL A 3 1.36 4.58 12.43
CA VAL A 3 2.38 3.74 13.08
C VAL A 3 1.87 2.31 13.07
N ILE A 4 2.59 1.43 12.36
CA ILE A 4 2.36 -0.01 12.39
C ILE A 4 3.24 -0.57 13.51
N ASN A 5 2.64 -1.15 14.53
CA ASN A 5 3.38 -1.97 15.47
C ASN A 5 3.58 -3.34 14.85
N ILE A 6 4.78 -3.61 14.33
CA ILE A 6 5.09 -4.85 13.60
C ILE A 6 4.77 -6.11 14.45
N ALA A 7 4.88 -6.03 15.78
CA ALA A 7 4.62 -7.16 16.65
C ALA A 7 3.13 -7.48 16.84
N THR A 8 2.22 -6.54 16.59
CA THR A 8 0.78 -6.70 16.91
C THR A 8 -0.14 -6.39 15.74
N ASP A 9 0.28 -5.52 14.82
CA ASP A 9 -0.53 -5.11 13.68
C ASP A 9 -0.27 -5.96 12.44
N LEU A 10 0.92 -6.56 12.31
CA LEU A 10 1.25 -7.46 11.19
C LEU A 10 0.90 -8.91 11.58
N PRO A 11 -0.03 -9.57 10.88
CA PRO A 11 -0.37 -10.97 11.16
C PRO A 11 0.83 -11.91 11.06
N ASN A 12 1.00 -12.79 12.06
CA ASN A 12 2.05 -13.82 12.08
C ASN A 12 1.98 -14.81 10.90
N SER A 13 0.84 -14.88 10.20
CA SER A 13 0.65 -15.69 9.00
C SER A 13 1.33 -15.09 7.75
N ILE A 14 1.79 -13.84 7.81
CA ILE A 14 2.55 -13.19 6.75
C ILE A 14 4.03 -13.56 6.90
N THR A 15 4.50 -14.39 5.99
CA THR A 15 5.86 -14.94 5.98
C THR A 15 6.63 -14.62 4.71
N THR A 16 6.00 -14.05 3.69
CA THR A 16 6.64 -13.68 2.41
C THR A 16 6.47 -12.21 2.04
N LEU A 17 7.35 -11.70 1.17
CA LEU A 17 7.27 -10.33 0.66
C LEU A 17 5.99 -10.10 -0.15
N GLU A 18 5.53 -11.08 -0.90
CA GLU A 18 4.29 -11.02 -1.67
C GLU A 18 3.08 -10.89 -0.76
N GLN A 19 3.07 -11.59 0.38
CA GLN A 19 2.02 -11.46 1.39
C GLN A 19 2.06 -10.08 2.06
N ILE A 20 3.25 -9.53 2.34
CA ILE A 20 3.41 -8.15 2.83
C ILE A 20 2.87 -7.15 1.80
N ALA A 21 3.20 -7.31 0.52
CA ALA A 21 2.73 -6.43 -0.55
C ALA A 21 1.20 -6.46 -0.69
N ALA A 22 0.60 -7.66 -0.64
CA ALA A 22 -0.84 -7.83 -0.67
C ALA A 22 -1.52 -7.20 0.56
N TRP A 23 -1.04 -7.52 1.76
CA TRP A 23 -1.61 -7.00 3.01
C TRP A 23 -1.50 -5.48 3.10
N SER A 24 -0.32 -4.91 2.83
CA SER A 24 -0.07 -3.47 2.93
C SER A 24 -0.95 -2.67 1.97
N ASN A 25 -1.09 -3.12 0.72
CA ASN A 25 -1.92 -2.43 -0.25
C ASN A 25 -3.42 -2.57 0.08
N LEU A 26 -3.88 -3.74 0.52
CA LEU A 26 -5.25 -3.92 0.99
C LEU A 26 -5.55 -3.03 2.20
N ALA A 27 -4.63 -2.97 3.16
CA ALA A 27 -4.73 -2.12 4.34
C ALA A 27 -4.89 -0.66 3.93
N LEU A 28 -3.97 -0.13 3.10
CA LEU A 28 -4.01 1.24 2.58
C LEU A 28 -5.33 1.54 1.84
N ARG A 29 -5.77 0.64 0.95
CA ARG A 29 -7.05 0.79 0.24
C ARG A 29 -8.24 0.81 1.20
N THR A 30 -8.21 0.03 2.29
CA THR A 30 -9.30 0.00 3.27
C THR A 30 -9.35 1.29 4.08
N ILE A 31 -8.21 1.82 4.53
CA ILE A 31 -8.19 3.03 5.37
C ILE A 31 -8.27 4.33 4.56
N TYR A 32 -7.91 4.31 3.27
CA TYR A 32 -7.97 5.45 2.36
C TYR A 32 -8.68 5.10 1.04
N PRO A 33 -9.97 4.70 1.06
CA PRO A 33 -10.66 4.14 -0.11
C PRO A 33 -10.93 5.14 -1.24
N THR A 34 -10.98 6.43 -0.90
CA THR A 34 -11.30 7.53 -1.82
C THR A 34 -10.21 8.59 -1.89
N LEU A 35 -9.05 8.35 -1.26
CA LEU A 35 -7.95 9.30 -1.34
C LEU A 35 -7.33 9.23 -2.73
N GLU A 36 -7.22 10.39 -3.37
CA GLU A 36 -6.70 10.53 -4.73
C GLU A 36 -5.40 11.34 -4.73
N ALA A 37 -4.53 11.04 -5.69
CA ALA A 37 -3.36 11.83 -6.03
C ALA A 37 -3.45 12.26 -7.50
N VAL A 38 -2.97 13.48 -7.78
CA VAL A 38 -2.82 13.97 -9.15
C VAL A 38 -1.55 13.36 -9.73
N GLU A 39 -1.68 12.47 -10.71
CA GLU A 39 -0.54 11.77 -11.32
C GLU A 39 -0.22 12.27 -12.74
N GLY A 40 -1.08 13.11 -13.28
CA GLY A 40 -0.90 13.77 -14.56
C GLY A 40 -1.86 14.93 -14.71
N VAL A 41 -1.70 15.73 -15.76
CA VAL A 41 -2.57 16.87 -16.03
C VAL A 41 -4.01 16.39 -16.22
N GLY A 42 -4.88 16.72 -15.27
CA GLY A 42 -6.29 16.30 -15.26
C GLY A 42 -6.52 14.83 -14.93
N ILE A 43 -5.51 14.10 -14.45
CA ILE A 43 -5.60 12.68 -14.10
C ILE A 43 -5.45 12.53 -12.59
N ASN A 44 -6.58 12.28 -11.94
CA ASN A 44 -6.63 11.86 -10.54
C ASN A 44 -6.77 10.34 -10.48
N GLU A 45 -5.93 9.71 -9.67
CA GLU A 45 -6.00 8.27 -9.42
C GLU A 45 -6.05 8.01 -7.92
N ARG A 46 -6.67 6.90 -7.53
CA ARG A 46 -6.66 6.50 -6.12
C ARG A 46 -5.24 6.10 -5.70
N VAL A 47 -4.85 6.54 -4.50
CA VAL A 47 -3.51 6.26 -3.95
C VAL A 47 -3.29 4.77 -3.65
N ALA A 48 -4.36 4.00 -3.47
CA ALA A 48 -4.30 2.55 -3.29
C ALA A 48 -5.48 1.85 -4.00
N GLN A 49 -5.17 0.86 -4.83
CA GLN A 49 -6.15 0.05 -5.56
C GLN A 49 -5.73 -1.42 -5.52
N ALA A 50 -6.70 -2.30 -5.36
CA ALA A 50 -6.49 -3.74 -5.32
C ALA A 50 -7.65 -4.47 -6.01
N GLY A 51 -7.34 -5.53 -6.76
CA GLY A 51 -8.35 -6.36 -7.41
C GLY A 51 -7.82 -7.75 -7.72
N ILE A 52 -8.74 -8.72 -7.81
CA ILE A 52 -8.42 -10.09 -8.24
C ILE A 52 -8.89 -10.26 -9.67
N PHE A 53 -8.01 -10.77 -10.53
CA PHE A 53 -8.24 -10.95 -11.95
C PHE A 53 -8.01 -12.41 -12.33
N TYR A 54 -8.97 -12.97 -13.05
CA TYR A 54 -8.82 -14.31 -13.62
C TYR A 54 -8.09 -14.23 -14.97
N VAL A 55 -7.03 -15.01 -15.13
CA VAL A 55 -6.22 -15.08 -16.34
C VAL A 55 -6.64 -16.32 -17.13
N ALA A 56 -7.55 -16.13 -18.08
CA ALA A 56 -8.16 -17.22 -18.84
C ALA A 56 -7.14 -18.06 -19.63
N SER A 57 -6.08 -17.44 -20.17
CA SER A 57 -5.04 -18.13 -20.93
C SER A 57 -4.19 -19.09 -20.10
N SER A 58 -4.23 -18.99 -18.77
CA SER A 58 -3.41 -19.81 -17.89
C SER A 58 -4.17 -20.41 -16.71
N ASN A 59 -5.50 -20.25 -16.69
CA ASN A 59 -6.42 -20.81 -15.69
C ASN A 59 -5.97 -20.57 -14.23
N TYR A 60 -5.59 -19.33 -13.90
CA TYR A 60 -5.27 -18.94 -12.52
C TYR A 60 -5.74 -17.53 -12.20
N TYR A 61 -5.76 -17.19 -10.92
CA TYR A 61 -6.08 -15.86 -10.42
C TYR A 61 -4.81 -15.07 -10.10
N ARG A 62 -4.82 -13.77 -10.40
CA ARG A 62 -3.80 -12.82 -9.94
C ARG A 62 -4.41 -11.75 -9.08
N MET A 63 -3.65 -11.31 -8.10
CA MET A 63 -3.92 -10.06 -7.40
C MET A 63 -3.17 -8.94 -8.10
N LEU A 64 -3.89 -7.89 -8.50
CA LEU A 64 -3.31 -6.64 -8.95
C LEU A 64 -3.33 -5.67 -7.77
N ASN A 65 -2.16 -5.15 -7.44
CA ASN A 65 -1.95 -4.16 -6.39
C ASN A 65 -1.30 -2.93 -7.01
N ARG A 66 -1.87 -1.75 -6.75
CA ARG A 66 -1.33 -0.46 -7.19
C ARG A 66 -1.32 0.48 -6.00
N THR A 67 -0.17 1.08 -5.73
CA THR A 67 -0.02 2.10 -4.69
C THR A 67 0.76 3.28 -5.25
N SER A 68 0.29 4.49 -4.98
CA SER A 68 0.93 5.76 -5.33
C SER A 68 1.33 6.45 -4.03
N LEU A 69 2.59 6.30 -3.64
CA LEU A 69 3.10 6.78 -2.36
C LEU A 69 3.66 8.19 -2.52
N LEU A 70 3.33 9.06 -1.57
CA LEU A 70 3.97 10.37 -1.48
C LEU A 70 5.43 10.20 -1.05
N VAL A 71 6.37 10.86 -1.74
CA VAL A 71 7.81 10.77 -1.46
C VAL A 71 8.36 12.17 -1.22
N SER A 72 9.10 12.35 -0.12
CA SER A 72 9.77 13.61 0.21
C SER A 72 10.76 14.00 -0.89
N PRO A 73 10.86 15.29 -1.31
CA PRO A 73 11.88 15.77 -2.23
C PRO A 73 13.32 15.46 -1.80
N ASP A 74 13.57 15.22 -0.50
CA ASP A 74 14.88 14.86 0.04
C ASP A 74 15.47 13.60 -0.62
N HIS A 75 14.65 12.74 -1.21
CA HIS A 75 15.11 11.57 -1.96
C HIS A 75 16.02 11.92 -3.16
N LEU A 76 15.93 13.15 -3.68
CA LEU A 76 16.72 13.60 -4.84
C LEU A 76 18.20 13.82 -4.50
N ILE A 77 18.49 14.13 -3.25
CA ILE A 77 19.84 14.51 -2.79
C ILE A 77 20.35 13.65 -1.62
N GLY A 78 19.46 12.92 -0.96
CA GLY A 78 19.79 12.14 0.23
C GLY A 78 20.38 10.77 -0.09
N GLY A 79 21.20 10.24 0.82
CA GLY A 79 21.85 8.93 0.69
C GLY A 79 21.13 7.76 1.40
N ALA A 80 19.96 8.00 2.00
CA ALA A 80 19.19 6.98 2.72
C ALA A 80 18.42 6.04 1.76
N LYS A 81 17.82 4.99 2.32
CA LYS A 81 17.05 4.00 1.56
C LYS A 81 15.70 4.59 1.11
N MET A 82 15.23 4.25 -0.10
CA MET A 82 14.06 4.87 -0.72
C MET A 82 12.80 4.87 0.17
N TRP A 83 12.52 3.77 0.89
CA TRP A 83 11.35 3.67 1.76
C TRP A 83 11.37 4.64 2.95
N THR A 84 12.53 5.21 3.31
CA THR A 84 12.64 6.20 4.40
C THR A 84 12.15 7.58 4.01
N TYR A 85 12.02 7.86 2.70
CA TYR A 85 11.49 9.13 2.19
C TYR A 85 9.97 9.08 1.94
N VAL A 86 9.34 7.91 2.07
CA VAL A 86 7.90 7.77 1.89
C VAL A 86 7.18 8.50 3.03
N GLN A 87 6.24 9.35 2.66
CA GLN A 87 5.44 10.15 3.58
C GLN A 87 4.09 9.49 3.84
N GLU A 88 3.47 9.87 4.96
CA GLU A 88 2.16 9.35 5.34
C GLU A 88 1.03 9.98 4.52
N PHE A 89 -0.01 9.20 4.25
CA PHE A 89 -1.28 9.74 3.76
C PHE A 89 -2.10 10.41 4.87
N GLY A 90 -1.92 9.96 6.11
CA GLY A 90 -2.66 10.42 7.28
C GLY A 90 -2.48 9.48 8.48
N SER A 91 -3.37 9.63 9.46
CA SER A 91 -3.31 8.92 10.76
C SER A 91 -4.47 7.95 11.02
N THR A 92 -5.25 7.58 9.99
CA THR A 92 -6.37 6.63 10.14
C THR A 92 -5.87 5.30 10.69
N ALA A 93 -6.51 4.82 11.76
CA ALA A 93 -6.15 3.56 12.40
C ALA A 93 -6.51 2.35 11.53
N LEU A 94 -5.66 1.33 11.57
CA LEU A 94 -5.91 0.07 10.88
C LEU A 94 -7.08 -0.69 11.54
N PRO A 95 -8.09 -1.16 10.78
CA PRO A 95 -9.21 -1.93 11.33
C PRO A 95 -8.76 -3.25 11.95
N ALA A 96 -9.50 -3.73 12.96
CA ALA A 96 -9.16 -4.96 13.69
C ALA A 96 -9.02 -6.20 12.78
N GLY A 97 -9.80 -6.30 11.70
CA GLY A 97 -9.73 -7.43 10.77
C GLY A 97 -8.43 -7.57 9.98
N PHE A 98 -7.53 -6.58 10.03
CA PHE A 98 -6.19 -6.64 9.44
C PHE A 98 -5.10 -7.01 10.46
N LYS A 99 -5.44 -7.03 11.75
CA LYS A 99 -4.53 -7.31 12.87
C LYS A 99 -4.67 -8.76 13.32
N SER A 100 -3.74 -9.21 14.15
CA SER A 100 -3.78 -10.50 14.85
C SER A 100 -3.55 -10.32 16.34
#